data_AF-A0A0W4ZE49-F1
#
_entry.id   AF-A0A0W4ZE49-F1
#
_cell.length_a   1.000
_cell.length_b   1.000
_cell.length_c   1.000
_cell.angle_alpha   90.00
_cell.angle_beta   90.00
_cell.angle_gamma   90.00
#
_symmetry.space_group_name_H-M   'P 1'
#
loop_
_entity.id
_entity.type
_entity.pdbx_description
1 polymer ?
#
loop_
_entity_poly.entity_id
_entity_poly.type
_entity_poly.pdbx_seq_one_letter_code
_entity_poly.pdbx_strand_id
1 'polypeptide(L)'
;MFLRVFFYIFLFFCGKNGALEEEKPFFYEHLFIKPISPKNLLASFRFNTSSDFECFNKVPYSFSGDLEGFFPGFSRLPRSLRYIMEETHTYEVHLRMTRGKWSYKRWGMQPDRGESAGGTGIELWAYIEGDTEEKVWKRWNQLTNGFSGIFSSSIGFMDSTRTIIPVLSFGKEKRNAERYELGGRGYLLYGALPQETICTENLTPFLKLLPCKGRAGISTLLDSHRVFDAEWYSIFLDVIHFCDKDKKGMSSLVQGVDMVLNIERASRRDEFSIPKSKPLSEISCDKTRNHIKEDLCFPLDNSSNIEWSLSKLFGRPIQRSCSLDFALSEVVTVAHPYERVISPTPSTILVEENVIFSKYMISEPFLDITMASQTSDVQFNATSAPLFVERFLTRKNQINVIISNPHSKEFQIIYLEVFPWFMKPFIHTLNGRILSSNVRYPLNFEDIYFRPSIDRKRGSYFELRMHIPSNSTIEIVWEFEKMLLRYAEYPPDPNRGVSIAPSILTVFNAGDDINKIDPIAVIRTTSLLLTLLTPDFSMPYNVIVLTSSIIAMLFGSMFNLLTRRFVSLEEAKKMKIMRLNVFVFNLKAMLKKMFS
;
A
#
# COMPACT_ATOMS: atom_id res chain seq x y z
N MET A 1 32.71 -22.44 -12.37
CA MET A 1 32.36 -21.03 -12.08
C MET A 1 30.96 -20.98 -11.44
N PHE A 2 30.79 -21.68 -10.31
CA PHE A 2 29.48 -22.04 -9.74
C PHE A 2 29.43 -21.84 -8.21
N LEU A 3 30.23 -20.89 -7.69
CA LEU A 3 30.36 -20.64 -6.25
C LEU A 3 30.02 -19.20 -5.82
N ARG A 4 29.35 -18.40 -6.67
CA ARG A 4 29.19 -16.94 -6.48
C ARG A 4 27.75 -16.42 -6.32
N VAL A 5 26.78 -17.29 -5.99
CA VAL A 5 25.37 -16.86 -5.78
C VAL A 5 24.92 -17.02 -4.32
N PHE A 6 25.73 -17.62 -3.45
CA PHE A 6 25.34 -17.94 -2.07
C PHE A 6 25.62 -16.84 -1.02
N PHE A 7 26.25 -15.72 -1.38
CA PHE A 7 26.77 -14.77 -0.38
C PHE A 7 25.83 -13.60 -0.02
N TYR A 8 24.77 -13.36 -0.80
CA TYR A 8 23.77 -12.32 -0.48
C TYR A 8 22.78 -12.69 0.64
N ILE A 9 22.93 -13.87 1.25
CA ILE A 9 22.04 -14.39 2.30
C ILE A 9 22.70 -14.33 3.70
N PHE A 10 24.03 -14.24 3.81
CA PHE A 10 24.71 -14.40 5.11
C PHE A 10 24.95 -13.11 5.91
N LEU A 11 24.65 -11.92 5.35
CA LEU A 11 24.73 -10.65 6.08
C LEU A 11 23.36 -10.04 6.40
N PHE A 12 22.27 -10.71 6.01
CA PHE A 12 20.88 -10.33 6.33
C PHE A 12 20.09 -11.42 7.09
N PHE A 13 20.69 -12.59 7.33
CA PHE A 13 20.17 -13.63 8.23
C PHE A 13 21.24 -13.96 9.28
N CYS A 14 21.10 -13.38 10.48
CA CYS A 14 21.47 -14.15 11.65
C CYS A 14 20.33 -15.16 11.88
N GLY A 15 20.66 -16.45 11.93
CA GLY A 15 19.75 -17.51 12.36
C GLY A 15 19.02 -18.25 11.24
N LYS A 16 19.56 -19.40 10.83
CA LYS A 16 18.86 -20.69 10.99
C LYS A 16 19.73 -21.85 10.53
N ASN A 17 20.13 -22.69 11.49
CA ASN A 17 19.88 -24.13 11.49
C ASN A 17 20.43 -24.74 12.78
N GLY A 18 19.52 -25.16 13.66
CA GLY A 18 19.84 -25.93 14.87
C GLY A 18 19.07 -25.45 16.09
N ALA A 19 18.07 -26.24 16.50
CA ALA A 19 17.38 -26.19 17.78
C ALA A 19 16.64 -24.88 18.15
N LEU A 20 15.49 -25.04 18.81
CA LEU A 20 14.80 -23.98 19.54
C LEU A 20 15.71 -23.47 20.66
N GLU A 21 16.59 -22.52 20.38
CA GLU A 21 17.08 -21.59 21.39
C GLU A 21 16.06 -20.44 21.49
N GLU A 22 15.58 -20.16 22.70
CA GLU A 22 14.64 -19.09 23.00
C GLU A 22 15.20 -17.73 22.53
N GLU A 23 14.77 -17.28 21.35
CA GLU A 23 15.12 -15.96 20.86
C GLU A 23 14.42 -14.92 21.74
N LYS A 24 15.20 -14.25 22.60
CA LYS A 24 14.71 -13.15 23.42
C LYS A 24 13.97 -12.15 22.53
N PRO A 25 12.84 -11.61 23.00
CA PRO A 25 12.03 -10.70 22.22
C PRO A 25 12.87 -9.46 21.82
N PHE A 26 12.80 -9.02 20.57
CA PHE A 26 13.66 -7.98 20.01
C PHE A 26 12.90 -6.92 19.20
N PHE A 27 13.52 -5.76 19.05
CA PHE A 27 13.12 -4.71 18.12
C PHE A 27 14.35 -4.27 17.31
N TYR A 28 14.20 -4.20 15.99
CA TYR A 28 15.25 -3.76 15.08
C TYR A 28 14.69 -2.76 14.07
N GLU A 29 15.42 -1.68 13.84
CA GLU A 29 15.11 -0.70 12.80
C GLU A 29 16.28 -0.56 11.83
N HIS A 30 15.98 -0.50 10.53
CA HIS A 30 16.98 -0.36 9.47
C HIS A 30 16.51 0.53 8.35
N LEU A 31 17.38 1.44 7.93
CA LEU A 31 17.20 2.28 6.75
C LEU A 31 18.28 1.94 5.72
N PHE A 32 17.84 1.44 4.58
CA PHE A 32 18.70 1.21 3.43
C PHE A 32 18.48 2.30 2.38
N ILE A 33 19.56 2.98 1.98
CA ILE A 33 19.56 4.01 0.95
C ILE A 33 20.44 3.54 -0.21
N LYS A 34 19.90 3.54 -1.42
CA LYS A 34 20.62 3.13 -2.63
C LYS A 34 20.27 4.02 -3.84
N PRO A 35 21.26 4.56 -4.57
CA PRO A 35 21.00 5.17 -5.87
C PRO A 35 20.56 4.10 -6.87
N ILE A 36 19.42 4.32 -7.53
CA ILE A 36 18.87 3.42 -8.56
C ILE A 36 18.93 4.03 -9.96
N SER A 37 19.08 5.35 -10.04
CA SER A 37 19.37 6.10 -11.25
C SER A 37 20.10 7.39 -10.87
N PRO A 38 20.69 8.14 -11.81
CA PRO A 38 21.42 9.37 -11.49
C PRO A 38 20.62 10.40 -10.67
N LYS A 39 19.31 10.50 -10.91
CA LYS A 39 18.40 11.45 -10.26
C LYS A 39 17.55 10.82 -9.14
N ASN A 40 17.48 9.49 -9.06
CA ASN A 40 16.58 8.80 -8.14
C ASN A 40 17.31 7.93 -7.12
N LEU A 41 16.83 8.03 -5.88
CA LEU A 41 17.33 7.33 -4.73
C LEU A 41 16.21 6.47 -4.14
N LEU A 42 16.49 5.18 -3.96
CA LEU A 42 15.64 4.26 -3.23
C LEU A 42 15.95 4.39 -1.74
N ALA A 43 14.91 4.61 -0.94
CA ALA A 43 14.97 4.53 0.51
C ALA A 43 14.01 3.44 1.00
N SER A 44 14.55 2.48 1.76
CA SER A 44 13.84 1.32 2.28
C SER A 44 13.95 1.29 3.80
N PHE A 45 12.82 1.54 4.46
CA PHE A 45 12.68 1.52 5.91
C PHE A 45 12.14 0.15 6.34
N ARG A 46 12.78 -0.47 7.33
CA ARG A 46 12.37 -1.75 7.92
C ARG A 46 12.31 -1.62 9.44
N PHE A 47 11.21 -2.07 10.02
CA PHE A 47 11.00 -2.15 11.46
C PHE A 47 10.52 -3.55 11.78
N ASN A 48 11.32 -4.32 12.50
CA ASN A 48 10.99 -5.69 12.89
C ASN A 48 10.83 -5.76 14.41
N THR A 49 9.69 -6.27 14.86
CA THR A 49 9.41 -6.55 16.27
C THR A 49 9.04 -8.01 16.40
N SER A 50 9.77 -8.75 17.23
CA SER A 50 9.40 -10.13 17.57
C SER A 50 9.26 -10.29 19.07
N SER A 51 8.29 -11.10 19.48
CA SER A 51 8.16 -11.50 20.87
C SER A 51 7.51 -12.86 21.03
N ASP A 52 8.17 -13.67 21.83
CA ASP A 52 7.59 -14.90 22.38
C ASP A 52 6.82 -14.57 23.66
N PHE A 53 5.73 -15.28 23.88
CA PHE A 53 4.87 -15.12 25.05
C PHE A 53 4.19 -16.44 25.41
N GLU A 54 3.71 -16.56 26.65
CA GLU A 54 2.92 -17.72 27.06
C GLU A 54 1.44 -17.44 26.79
N CYS A 55 0.77 -18.37 26.13
CA CYS A 55 -0.64 -18.26 25.82
C CYS A 55 -1.47 -18.64 27.05
N PHE A 56 -2.05 -17.63 27.70
CA PHE A 56 -2.99 -17.84 28.79
C PHE A 56 -4.37 -18.22 28.26
N ASN A 57 -5.01 -19.22 28.86
CA ASN A 57 -6.43 -19.47 28.65
C ASN A 57 -7.20 -18.25 29.19
N LYS A 58 -7.90 -17.53 28.29
CA LYS A 58 -8.83 -16.40 28.56
C LYS A 58 -8.93 -16.03 30.05
N VAL A 59 -7.99 -15.23 30.55
CA VAL A 59 -8.13 -14.67 31.90
C VAL A 59 -9.29 -13.67 31.83
N PRO A 60 -10.32 -13.78 32.70
CA PRO A 60 -11.33 -12.73 32.78
C PRO A 60 -10.62 -11.44 33.15
N TYR A 61 -10.80 -10.40 32.34
CA TYR A 61 -10.25 -9.06 32.57
C TYR A 61 -10.61 -8.58 33.99
N SER A 62 -9.71 -8.78 34.97
CA SER A 62 -9.75 -8.03 36.23
C SER A 62 -8.81 -6.85 36.07
N PHE A 63 -9.42 -5.69 35.86
CA PHE A 63 -8.76 -4.39 35.82
C PHE A 63 -8.31 -4.03 37.24
N SER A 64 -7.13 -4.46 37.66
CA SER A 64 -6.43 -3.83 38.79
C SER A 64 -5.64 -2.67 38.22
N GLY A 65 -6.13 -1.45 38.48
CA GLY A 65 -5.60 -0.20 37.97
C GLY A 65 -4.28 0.20 38.61
N ASP A 66 -3.20 -0.50 38.27
CA ASP A 66 -1.84 -0.03 38.52
C ASP A 66 -1.10 0.20 37.19
N LEU A 67 -0.54 1.40 37.11
CA LEU A 67 0.18 1.97 35.99
C LEU A 67 1.48 1.19 35.67
N GLU A 68 1.83 1.20 34.39
CA GLU A 68 3.21 1.14 33.88
C GLU A 68 4.11 0.03 34.45
N GLY A 69 3.96 -1.18 33.92
CA GLY A 69 4.90 -2.27 34.15
C GLY A 69 5.01 -3.19 32.95
N PHE A 70 6.21 -3.33 32.42
CA PHE A 70 6.64 -4.44 31.57
C PHE A 70 6.32 -5.77 32.30
N PHE A 71 5.19 -6.40 31.99
CA PHE A 71 4.90 -7.73 32.52
C PHE A 71 5.61 -8.79 31.66
N PRO A 72 6.50 -9.62 32.24
CA PRO A 72 7.02 -10.80 31.55
C PRO A 72 5.84 -11.73 31.20
N GLY A 73 5.74 -12.15 29.94
CA GLY A 73 4.69 -13.06 29.45
C GLY A 73 3.62 -12.45 28.53
N PHE A 74 3.70 -11.16 28.14
CA PHE A 74 2.78 -10.56 27.18
C PHE A 74 3.42 -10.25 25.83
N SER A 75 2.70 -10.52 24.75
CA SER A 75 3.08 -10.16 23.38
C SER A 75 3.39 -8.67 23.25
N ARG A 76 4.50 -8.34 22.59
CA ARG A 76 4.92 -6.96 22.28
C ARG A 76 4.23 -6.39 21.04
N LEU A 77 3.32 -7.16 20.43
CA LEU A 77 2.47 -6.68 19.37
C LEU A 77 1.59 -5.53 19.89
N PRO A 78 1.43 -4.41 19.14
CA PRO A 78 0.54 -3.34 19.53
C PRO A 78 -0.86 -3.87 19.87
N ARG A 79 -1.42 -3.43 21.00
CA ARG A 79 -2.68 -3.97 21.55
C ARG A 79 -3.83 -3.94 20.55
N SER A 80 -3.89 -2.91 19.70
CA SER A 80 -4.89 -2.77 18.65
C SER A 80 -4.82 -3.89 17.61
N LEU A 81 -3.62 -4.28 17.17
CA LEU A 81 -3.42 -5.38 16.23
C LEU A 81 -3.67 -6.72 16.91
N ARG A 82 -3.10 -6.93 18.12
CA ARG A 82 -3.27 -8.17 18.87
C ARG A 82 -4.74 -8.52 19.08
N TYR A 83 -5.55 -7.56 19.55
CA TYR A 83 -6.97 -7.78 19.78
C TYR A 83 -7.72 -8.19 18.50
N ILE A 84 -7.42 -7.55 17.37
CA ILE A 84 -8.03 -7.90 16.08
C ILE A 84 -7.61 -9.31 15.66
N MET A 85 -6.31 -9.64 15.74
CA MET A 85 -5.79 -10.96 15.36
C MET A 85 -6.43 -12.08 16.19
N GLU A 86 -6.48 -11.91 17.51
CA GLU A 86 -7.07 -12.87 18.45
C GLU A 86 -8.60 -13.04 18.22
N GLU A 87 -9.35 -11.94 18.09
CA GLU A 87 -10.81 -11.98 17.91
C GLU A 87 -11.21 -12.59 16.57
N THR A 88 -10.44 -12.30 15.52
CA THR A 88 -10.71 -12.80 14.16
C THR A 88 -10.12 -14.18 13.91
N HIS A 89 -9.34 -14.73 14.85
CA HIS A 89 -8.56 -15.96 14.68
C HIS A 89 -7.73 -15.93 13.39
N THR A 90 -7.07 -14.80 13.16
CA THR A 90 -6.17 -14.62 12.03
C THR A 90 -4.76 -14.97 12.46
N TYR A 91 -4.11 -15.87 11.75
CA TYR A 91 -2.74 -16.29 12.05
C TYR A 91 -1.71 -15.37 11.44
N GLU A 92 -1.96 -14.97 10.20
CA GLU A 92 -1.07 -14.13 9.42
C GLU A 92 -1.90 -13.15 8.61
N VAL A 93 -1.51 -11.87 8.61
CA VAL A 93 -2.14 -10.82 7.79
C VAL A 93 -1.08 -9.92 7.21
N HIS A 94 -1.26 -9.59 5.94
CA HIS A 94 -0.35 -8.76 5.16
C HIS A 94 -1.13 -7.65 4.49
N LEU A 95 -0.73 -6.42 4.79
CA LEU A 95 -1.29 -5.21 4.22
C LEU A 95 -0.25 -4.54 3.35
N ARG A 96 -0.66 -4.15 2.14
CA ARG A 96 0.16 -3.36 1.22
C ARG A 96 -0.61 -2.15 0.77
N MET A 97 0.02 -0.99 0.82
CA MET A 97 -0.52 0.27 0.31
C MET A 97 0.52 0.86 -0.63
N THR A 98 0.28 0.78 -1.93
CA THR A 98 1.26 1.22 -2.94
C THR A 98 0.69 2.26 -3.89
N ARG A 99 1.52 3.25 -4.26
CA ARG A 99 1.21 4.24 -5.29
C ARG A 99 2.39 4.44 -6.23
N GLY A 100 2.08 4.69 -7.50
CA GLY A 100 3.06 4.90 -8.56
C GLY A 100 3.30 3.64 -9.39
N LYS A 101 4.23 3.74 -10.34
CA LYS A 101 4.63 2.63 -11.21
C LYS A 101 6.10 2.31 -11.00
N TRP A 102 6.40 1.09 -10.59
CA TRP A 102 7.78 0.61 -10.56
C TRP A 102 8.28 0.33 -11.97
N SER A 103 9.45 0.89 -12.33
CA SER A 103 10.07 0.64 -13.64
C SER A 103 11.13 -0.45 -13.54
N TYR A 104 10.74 -1.71 -13.74
CA TYR A 104 11.68 -2.85 -13.69
C TYR A 104 12.86 -2.72 -14.67
N LYS A 105 12.65 -2.08 -15.84
CA LYS A 105 13.70 -1.86 -16.84
C LYS A 105 14.74 -0.82 -16.41
N ARG A 106 14.33 0.20 -15.65
CA ARG A 106 15.20 1.32 -15.23
C ARG A 106 15.78 1.13 -13.83
N TRP A 107 14.95 0.68 -12.89
CA TRP A 107 15.30 0.56 -11.47
C TRP A 107 15.68 -0.86 -11.07
N GLY A 108 15.44 -1.84 -11.95
CA GLY A 108 15.73 -3.23 -11.68
C GLY A 108 14.69 -3.91 -10.80
N MET A 109 15.13 -4.93 -10.06
CA MET A 109 14.28 -5.69 -9.15
C MET A 109 13.85 -4.86 -7.94
N GLN A 110 12.59 -5.01 -7.54
CA GLN A 110 12.06 -4.38 -6.31
C GLN A 110 12.76 -4.91 -5.04
N PRO A 111 12.76 -4.13 -3.94
CA PRO A 111 13.14 -4.61 -2.61
C PRO A 111 12.43 -5.92 -2.24
N ASP A 112 13.08 -6.76 -1.43
CA ASP A 112 12.57 -8.05 -0.97
C ASP A 112 11.96 -8.93 -2.07
N ARG A 113 12.55 -8.86 -3.28
CA ARG A 113 12.04 -9.60 -4.46
C ARG A 113 10.57 -9.30 -4.79
N GLY A 114 10.06 -8.13 -4.38
CA GLY A 114 8.67 -7.71 -4.61
C GLY A 114 7.62 -8.30 -3.66
N GLU A 115 8.02 -9.04 -2.62
CA GLU A 115 7.09 -9.58 -1.61
C GLU A 115 6.49 -8.48 -0.73
N SER A 116 7.28 -7.45 -0.38
CA SER A 116 6.89 -6.32 0.46
C SER A 116 6.19 -5.18 -0.31
N ALA A 117 6.25 -5.19 -1.64
CA ALA A 117 5.63 -4.18 -2.49
C ALA A 117 4.24 -4.63 -2.98
N GLY A 118 3.21 -3.80 -2.75
CA GLY A 118 1.86 -4.06 -3.25
C GLY A 118 1.62 -3.55 -4.68
N GLY A 119 0.44 -3.84 -5.19
CA GLY A 119 -0.11 -3.24 -6.39
C GLY A 119 -0.69 -1.87 -6.09
N THR A 120 -0.94 -1.07 -7.11
CA THR A 120 -1.52 0.28 -6.92
C THR A 120 -2.84 0.20 -6.14
N GLY A 121 -2.95 0.99 -5.07
CA GLY A 121 -4.08 0.97 -4.15
C GLY A 121 -3.76 0.21 -2.86
N ILE A 122 -4.75 -0.48 -2.30
CA ILE A 122 -4.58 -1.33 -1.12
C ILE A 122 -4.76 -2.80 -1.50
N GLU A 123 -3.85 -3.65 -1.04
CA GLU A 123 -4.00 -5.11 -1.05
C GLU A 123 -3.94 -5.64 0.38
N LEU A 124 -4.79 -6.63 0.67
CA LEU A 124 -4.82 -7.32 1.95
C LEU A 124 -4.94 -8.82 1.69
N TRP A 125 -4.07 -9.62 2.29
CA TRP A 125 -4.30 -11.06 2.38
C TRP A 125 -4.07 -11.56 3.79
N ALA A 126 -4.86 -12.55 4.18
CA ALA A 126 -4.79 -13.12 5.52
C ALA A 126 -5.10 -14.61 5.49
N TYR A 127 -4.41 -15.35 6.35
CA TYR A 127 -4.74 -16.73 6.65
C TYR A 127 -5.58 -16.78 7.93
N ILE A 128 -6.84 -17.18 7.78
CA ILE A 128 -7.84 -17.18 8.85
C ILE A 128 -8.26 -18.61 9.16
N GLU A 129 -8.25 -18.96 10.44
CA GLU A 129 -8.74 -20.25 10.92
C GLU A 129 -10.26 -20.36 10.71
N GLY A 130 -10.74 -21.54 10.36
CA GLY A 130 -12.15 -21.91 10.46
C GLY A 130 -12.51 -23.14 9.65
N ASP A 131 -13.50 -23.88 10.15
CA ASP A 131 -13.92 -25.16 9.57
C ASP A 131 -14.71 -24.97 8.27
N THR A 132 -15.45 -23.87 8.16
CA THR A 132 -16.35 -23.53 7.04
C THR A 132 -16.05 -22.16 6.44
N GLU A 133 -16.28 -22.00 5.13
CA GLU A 133 -16.11 -20.73 4.40
C GLU A 133 -16.97 -19.61 5.01
N GLU A 134 -18.18 -19.91 5.52
CA GLU A 134 -19.07 -18.92 6.15
C GLU A 134 -18.51 -18.35 7.46
N LYS A 135 -17.94 -19.21 8.32
CA LYS A 135 -17.31 -18.80 9.59
C LYS A 135 -16.10 -17.91 9.32
N VAL A 136 -15.28 -18.31 8.35
CA VAL A 136 -14.12 -17.55 7.89
C VAL A 136 -14.55 -16.21 7.29
N TRP A 137 -15.63 -16.19 6.50
CA TRP A 137 -16.16 -14.95 5.92
C TRP A 137 -16.58 -13.94 6.99
N LYS A 138 -17.24 -14.40 8.06
CA LYS A 138 -17.59 -13.53 9.20
C LYS A 138 -16.34 -12.94 9.86
N ARG A 139 -15.31 -13.76 10.08
CA ARG A 139 -14.01 -13.34 10.64
C ARG A 139 -13.26 -12.37 9.72
N TRP A 140 -13.26 -12.62 8.40
CA TRP A 140 -12.71 -11.72 7.40
C TRP A 140 -13.37 -10.34 7.44
N ASN A 141 -14.71 -10.27 7.51
CA ASN A 141 -15.42 -8.99 7.62
C ASN A 141 -15.08 -8.25 8.93
N GLN A 142 -14.86 -8.96 10.03
CA GLN A 142 -14.41 -8.34 11.28
C GLN A 142 -12.97 -7.82 11.16
N LEU A 143 -12.09 -8.58 10.51
CA LEU A 143 -10.69 -8.21 10.25
C LEU A 143 -10.61 -6.95 9.39
N THR A 144 -11.29 -6.93 8.24
CA THR A 144 -11.25 -5.80 7.30
C THR A 144 -11.83 -4.53 7.92
N ASN A 145 -12.89 -4.64 8.71
CA ASN A 145 -13.46 -3.50 9.45
C ASN A 145 -12.52 -3.01 10.58
N GLY A 146 -11.84 -3.92 11.29
CA GLY A 146 -10.85 -3.55 12.30
C GLY A 146 -9.66 -2.80 11.69
N PHE A 147 -9.12 -3.30 10.58
CA PHE A 147 -8.03 -2.65 9.84
C PHE A 147 -8.46 -1.33 9.20
N SER A 148 -9.69 -1.25 8.69
CA SER A 148 -10.30 -0.01 8.20
C SER A 148 -10.32 1.07 9.30
N GLY A 149 -10.67 0.69 10.54
CA GLY A 149 -10.63 1.58 11.70
C GLY A 149 -9.22 2.04 12.08
N ILE A 150 -8.23 1.13 12.08
CA ILE A 150 -6.83 1.48 12.41
C ILE A 150 -6.24 2.44 11.37
N PHE A 151 -6.39 2.11 10.09
CA PHE A 151 -5.75 2.84 9.00
C PHE A 151 -6.62 3.93 8.38
N SER A 152 -7.83 4.16 8.91
CA SER A 152 -8.79 5.16 8.41
C SER A 152 -8.96 5.08 6.88
N SER A 153 -9.23 3.87 6.38
CA SER A 153 -9.25 3.55 4.95
C SER A 153 -10.45 2.71 4.58
N SER A 154 -10.71 2.59 3.27
CA SER A 154 -11.79 1.82 2.68
C SER A 154 -11.66 0.30 2.78
N ILE A 155 -10.73 -0.24 3.58
CA ILE A 155 -10.47 -1.70 3.69
C ILE A 155 -11.74 -2.50 4.03
N GLY A 156 -12.67 -1.92 4.81
CA GLY A 156 -13.96 -2.55 5.15
C GLY A 156 -14.87 -2.81 3.94
N PHE A 157 -14.62 -2.17 2.79
CA PHE A 157 -15.31 -2.45 1.53
C PHE A 157 -14.74 -3.66 0.76
N MET A 158 -13.77 -4.40 1.31
CA MET A 158 -13.33 -5.70 0.76
C MET A 158 -14.38 -6.78 1.06
N ASP A 159 -15.53 -6.64 0.42
CA ASP A 159 -16.65 -7.56 0.49
C ASP A 159 -16.42 -8.81 -0.39
N SER A 160 -17.46 -9.64 -0.52
CA SER A 160 -17.39 -10.90 -1.27
C SER A 160 -17.22 -10.67 -2.78
N THR A 161 -17.47 -9.44 -3.25
CA THR A 161 -17.28 -9.07 -4.66
C THR A 161 -15.84 -8.72 -4.99
N ARG A 162 -15.03 -8.38 -3.99
CA ARG A 162 -13.63 -7.95 -4.11
C ARG A 162 -12.62 -8.88 -3.43
N THR A 163 -13.10 -9.95 -2.80
CA THR A 163 -12.28 -10.93 -2.10
C THR A 163 -12.31 -12.27 -2.82
N ILE A 164 -11.17 -12.93 -2.89
CA ILE A 164 -10.99 -14.27 -3.47
C ILE A 164 -10.26 -15.19 -2.51
N ILE A 165 -10.32 -16.50 -2.80
CA ILE A 165 -9.59 -17.55 -2.08
C ILE A 165 -8.66 -18.22 -3.11
N PRO A 166 -7.44 -17.69 -3.32
CA PRO A 166 -6.53 -18.22 -4.33
C PRO A 166 -6.11 -19.66 -4.01
N VAL A 167 -5.98 -20.49 -5.04
CA VAL A 167 -5.63 -21.92 -4.93
C VAL A 167 -4.11 -22.09 -5.02
N LEU A 168 -3.49 -21.51 -6.05
CA LEU A 168 -2.05 -21.66 -6.33
C LEU A 168 -1.18 -20.56 -5.70
N SER A 169 -1.63 -19.31 -5.76
CA SER A 169 -0.88 -18.15 -5.26
C SER A 169 -0.80 -18.17 -3.73
N PHE A 170 0.19 -17.44 -3.19
CA PHE A 170 0.44 -17.33 -1.74
C PHE A 170 0.75 -18.70 -1.08
N GLY A 171 1.55 -19.53 -1.78
CA GLY A 171 1.93 -20.86 -1.29
C GLY A 171 2.86 -20.83 -0.07
N LYS A 172 3.62 -19.74 0.12
CA LYS A 172 4.52 -19.57 1.27
C LYS A 172 3.72 -19.41 2.57
N GLU A 173 2.70 -18.57 2.56
CA GLU A 173 1.82 -18.31 3.69
C GLU A 173 1.03 -19.56 4.07
N LYS A 174 0.53 -20.31 3.06
CA LYS A 174 -0.12 -21.61 3.28
C LYS A 174 0.80 -22.63 3.95
N ARG A 175 2.04 -22.75 3.47
CA ARG A 175 3.07 -23.61 4.09
C ARG A 175 3.39 -23.21 5.52
N ASN A 176 3.51 -21.91 5.78
CA ASN A 176 3.77 -21.40 7.12
C ASN A 176 2.66 -21.84 8.08
N ALA A 177 1.39 -21.68 7.68
CA ALA A 177 0.25 -22.11 8.47
C ALA A 177 0.25 -23.63 8.75
N GLU A 178 0.62 -24.45 7.76
CA GLU A 178 0.73 -25.91 7.94
C GLU A 178 1.85 -26.32 8.90
N ARG A 179 2.99 -25.60 8.88
CA ARG A 179 4.16 -25.91 9.71
C ARG A 179 3.89 -25.77 11.21
N TYR A 180 3.02 -24.84 11.61
CA TYR A 180 2.77 -24.55 13.02
C TYR A 180 1.74 -25.50 13.67
N GLU A 181 1.41 -26.62 13.01
CA GLU A 181 0.42 -27.63 13.45
C GLU A 181 -0.87 -27.03 14.04
N LEU A 182 -1.30 -25.89 13.50
CA LEU A 182 -2.44 -25.13 14.01
C LEU A 182 -3.65 -26.07 13.98
N GLY A 183 -4.27 -26.28 15.14
CA GLY A 183 -5.22 -27.38 15.40
C GLY A 183 -6.54 -27.35 14.61
N GLY A 184 -6.65 -26.56 13.55
CA GLY A 184 -7.85 -26.36 12.73
C GLY A 184 -7.57 -26.09 11.25
N ARG A 185 -8.58 -26.34 10.40
CA ARG A 185 -8.57 -25.93 8.99
C ARG A 185 -8.55 -24.40 8.90
N GLY A 186 -7.90 -23.84 7.88
CA GLY A 186 -7.93 -22.41 7.60
C GLY A 186 -7.99 -22.11 6.12
N TYR A 187 -8.24 -20.84 5.78
CA TYR A 187 -8.34 -20.38 4.41
C TYR A 187 -7.53 -19.09 4.24
N LEU A 188 -6.84 -18.98 3.11
CA LEU A 188 -6.18 -17.75 2.70
C LEU A 188 -7.15 -16.92 1.86
N LEU A 189 -7.46 -15.71 2.33
CA LEU A 189 -8.27 -14.74 1.60
C LEU A 189 -7.38 -13.63 1.08
N TYR A 190 -7.66 -13.16 -0.14
CA TYR A 190 -6.99 -12.02 -0.77
C TYR A 190 -8.04 -11.02 -1.26
N GLY A 191 -7.87 -9.76 -0.93
CA GLY A 191 -8.71 -8.65 -1.39
C GLY A 191 -7.87 -7.47 -1.88
N ALA A 192 -8.39 -6.74 -2.86
CA ALA A 192 -7.71 -5.58 -3.45
C ALA A 192 -8.67 -4.41 -3.71
N LEU A 193 -8.19 -3.20 -3.45
CA LEU A 193 -8.87 -1.92 -3.66
C LEU A 193 -7.98 -1.00 -4.52
N PRO A 194 -7.98 -1.16 -5.85
CA PRO A 194 -7.07 -0.44 -6.74
C PRO A 194 -7.36 1.07 -6.89
N GLN A 195 -8.55 1.51 -6.48
CA GLN A 195 -8.95 2.92 -6.52
C GLN A 195 -8.65 3.67 -5.22
N GLU A 196 -8.32 2.94 -4.15
CA GLU A 196 -8.10 3.57 -2.85
C GLU A 196 -6.82 4.41 -2.89
N THR A 197 -6.95 5.69 -2.57
CA THR A 197 -5.82 6.61 -2.48
C THR A 197 -5.20 6.52 -1.10
N ILE A 198 -3.88 6.52 -1.05
CA ILE A 198 -3.14 6.53 0.22
C ILE A 198 -2.97 7.97 0.67
N CYS A 199 -3.42 8.26 1.89
CA CYS A 199 -3.49 9.58 2.49
C CYS A 199 -2.60 9.67 3.75
N THR A 200 -2.47 10.88 4.30
CA THR A 200 -1.70 11.17 5.54
C THR A 200 -2.23 10.44 6.77
N GLU A 201 -3.50 10.12 6.72
CA GLU A 201 -4.30 9.38 7.68
C GLU A 201 -3.91 7.91 7.73
N ASN A 202 -3.23 7.36 6.70
CA ASN A 202 -2.69 6.01 6.72
C ASN A 202 -1.30 5.94 7.38
N LEU A 203 -0.46 6.97 7.18
CA LEU A 203 0.91 6.99 7.73
C LEU A 203 0.93 7.28 9.24
N THR A 204 0.02 8.12 9.72
CA THR A 204 -0.07 8.45 11.16
C THR A 204 -0.30 7.20 12.05
N PRO A 205 -1.28 6.32 11.78
CA PRO A 205 -1.47 5.09 12.55
C PRO A 205 -0.33 4.10 12.34
N PHE A 206 0.26 4.02 11.15
CA PHE A 206 1.47 3.23 10.90
C PHE A 206 2.60 3.63 11.88
N LEU A 207 2.91 4.91 12.00
CA LEU A 207 3.92 5.39 12.93
C LEU A 207 3.55 5.13 14.39
N LYS A 208 2.26 5.21 14.76
CA LYS A 208 1.78 4.94 16.12
C LYS A 208 1.95 3.48 16.56
N LEU A 209 2.03 2.54 15.61
CA LEU A 209 2.28 1.12 15.90
C LEU A 209 3.76 0.84 16.21
N LEU A 210 4.68 1.75 15.85
CA LEU A 210 6.09 1.64 16.21
C LEU A 210 6.33 1.97 17.68
N PRO A 211 7.29 1.31 18.36
CA PRO A 211 7.58 1.57 19.77
C PRO A 211 7.87 3.03 20.09
N CYS A 212 8.67 3.70 19.26
CA CYS A 212 9.03 5.12 19.42
C CYS A 212 8.05 6.10 18.76
N LYS A 213 6.93 5.62 18.19
CA LYS A 213 5.81 6.45 17.68
C LYS A 213 6.21 7.58 16.71
N GLY A 214 7.29 7.42 15.94
CA GLY A 214 7.79 8.45 15.03
C GLY A 214 8.61 9.59 15.67
N ARG A 215 8.97 9.48 16.96
CA ARG A 215 9.69 10.53 17.71
C ARG A 215 11.19 10.31 17.86
N ALA A 216 11.67 9.09 17.60
CA ALA A 216 13.08 8.73 17.68
C ALA A 216 13.43 7.66 16.63
N GLY A 217 14.71 7.55 16.30
CA GLY A 217 15.20 6.59 15.31
C GLY A 217 14.88 6.99 13.87
N ILE A 218 15.03 6.07 12.93
CA ILE A 218 14.82 6.33 11.49
C ILE A 218 13.36 6.70 11.17
N SER A 219 12.42 6.32 12.03
CA SER A 219 11.00 6.69 11.89
C SER A 219 10.77 8.21 11.88
N THR A 220 11.73 8.98 12.41
CA THR A 220 11.70 10.45 12.37
C THR A 220 11.82 11.00 10.95
N LEU A 221 12.38 10.28 9.98
CA LEU A 221 12.46 10.72 8.59
C LEU A 221 11.14 10.56 7.83
N LEU A 222 10.19 9.78 8.34
CA LEU A 222 8.91 9.49 7.69
C LEU A 222 7.93 10.65 7.89
N ASP A 223 8.12 11.72 7.11
CA ASP A 223 7.17 12.81 6.98
C ASP A 223 6.13 12.54 5.88
N SER A 224 4.86 12.82 6.17
CA SER A 224 3.75 12.49 5.26
C SER A 224 3.82 13.25 3.94
N HIS A 225 4.21 14.52 3.98
CA HIS A 225 4.37 15.30 2.77
C HIS A 225 5.49 14.71 1.92
N ARG A 226 6.65 14.40 2.53
CA ARG A 226 7.82 13.85 1.84
C ARG A 226 7.55 12.48 1.20
N VAL A 227 6.96 11.56 1.96
CA VAL A 227 6.64 10.20 1.47
C VAL A 227 5.73 10.25 0.24
N PHE A 228 4.67 11.08 0.27
CA PHE A 228 3.69 11.12 -0.82
C PHE A 228 4.09 11.96 -2.03
N ASP A 229 5.25 12.62 -1.98
CA ASP A 229 5.85 13.32 -3.12
C ASP A 229 6.88 12.47 -3.87
N ALA A 230 7.22 11.29 -3.34
CA ALA A 230 8.02 10.28 -4.01
C ALA A 230 7.40 9.85 -5.35
N GLU A 231 8.24 9.46 -6.33
CA GLU A 231 7.77 8.98 -7.63
C GLU A 231 7.01 7.64 -7.52
N TRP A 232 7.42 6.82 -6.54
CA TRP A 232 6.77 5.58 -6.16
C TRP A 232 6.96 5.36 -4.66
N TYR A 233 5.97 4.80 -3.99
CA TYR A 233 6.11 4.34 -2.60
C TYR A 233 5.20 3.16 -2.31
N SER A 234 5.65 2.29 -1.40
CA SER A 234 4.88 1.17 -0.83
C SER A 234 5.04 1.17 0.68
N ILE A 235 3.92 1.30 1.39
CA ILE A 235 3.84 1.09 2.84
C ILE A 235 3.31 -0.32 3.05
N PHE A 236 3.96 -1.10 3.90
CA PHE A 236 3.54 -2.46 4.18
C PHE A 236 3.62 -2.81 5.66
N LEU A 237 2.77 -3.76 6.04
CA LEU A 237 2.69 -4.31 7.38
C LEU A 237 2.39 -5.81 7.26
N ASP A 238 3.20 -6.62 7.93
CA ASP A 238 3.07 -8.06 8.06
C ASP A 238 2.95 -8.39 9.54
N VAL A 239 1.88 -9.06 9.93
CA VAL A 239 1.65 -9.51 11.30
C VAL A 239 1.47 -11.01 11.29
N ILE A 240 2.30 -11.68 12.07
CA ILE A 240 2.15 -13.09 12.42
C ILE A 240 1.83 -13.15 13.90
N HIS A 241 0.74 -13.81 14.26
CA HIS A 241 0.34 -13.97 15.65
C HIS A 241 -0.38 -15.29 15.83
N PHE A 242 0.21 -16.22 16.58
CA PHE A 242 -0.42 -17.50 16.89
C PHE A 242 0.02 -18.04 18.24
N CYS A 243 -0.73 -19.04 18.70
CA CYS A 243 -0.45 -19.87 19.86
C CYS A 243 -0.32 -21.32 19.41
N ASP A 244 0.82 -21.94 19.71
CA ASP A 244 1.05 -23.36 19.48
C ASP A 244 0.31 -24.23 20.53
N LYS A 245 0.17 -25.53 20.27
CA LYS A 245 -0.43 -26.54 21.16
C LYS A 245 0.23 -26.58 22.53
N ASP A 246 1.54 -26.32 22.58
CA ASP A 246 2.35 -26.25 23.80
C ASP A 246 2.15 -24.95 24.59
N LYS A 247 1.14 -24.14 24.22
CA LYS A 247 0.83 -22.83 24.81
C LYS A 247 1.97 -21.82 24.73
N LYS A 248 2.90 -22.03 23.80
CA LYS A 248 3.90 -21.03 23.42
C LYS A 248 3.32 -20.20 22.28
N GLY A 249 3.26 -18.90 22.48
CA GLY A 249 2.81 -17.94 21.50
C GLY A 249 3.99 -17.23 20.85
N MET A 250 3.88 -17.00 19.55
CA MET A 250 4.83 -16.18 18.79
C MET A 250 4.08 -15.01 18.18
N SER A 251 4.62 -13.80 18.34
CA SER A 251 4.15 -12.60 17.63
C SER A 251 5.31 -11.96 16.88
N SER A 252 5.11 -11.73 15.59
CA SER A 252 6.04 -10.97 14.76
C SER A 252 5.29 -9.87 14.02
N LEU A 253 5.88 -8.67 14.03
CA LEU A 253 5.39 -7.50 13.30
C LEU A 253 6.54 -6.94 12.47
N VAL A 254 6.41 -7.04 11.16
CA VAL A 254 7.30 -6.38 10.20
C VAL A 254 6.56 -5.23 9.57
N GLN A 255 7.10 -4.03 9.71
CA GLN A 255 6.57 -2.82 9.10
C GLN A 255 7.64 -2.21 8.22
N GLY A 256 7.25 -1.62 7.09
CA GLY A 256 8.21 -0.95 6.24
C GLY A 256 7.60 0.04 5.28
N VAL A 257 8.48 0.91 4.79
CA VAL A 257 8.18 1.90 3.77
C VAL A 257 9.29 1.84 2.74
N ASP A 258 8.95 1.53 1.50
CA ASP A 258 9.85 1.67 0.37
C ASP A 258 9.43 2.87 -0.46
N MET A 259 10.38 3.70 -0.88
CA MET A 259 10.10 4.86 -1.70
C MET A 259 11.23 5.18 -2.67
N VAL A 260 10.86 5.67 -3.85
CA VAL A 260 11.77 6.20 -4.85
C VAL A 260 11.67 7.72 -4.86
N LEU A 261 12.70 8.36 -4.36
CA LEU A 261 12.82 9.81 -4.26
C LEU A 261 13.55 10.35 -5.48
N ASN A 262 13.00 11.39 -6.10
CA ASN A 262 13.73 12.22 -7.05
C ASN A 262 14.49 13.29 -6.27
N ILE A 263 15.82 13.28 -6.34
CA ILE A 263 16.70 14.08 -5.47
C ILE A 263 16.44 15.59 -5.65
N GLU A 264 16.30 16.05 -6.89
CA GLU A 264 16.04 17.46 -7.19
C GLU A 264 14.67 17.91 -6.68
N ARG A 265 13.63 17.09 -6.89
CA ARG A 265 12.27 17.40 -6.46
C ARG A 265 12.18 17.44 -4.93
N ALA A 266 12.75 16.44 -4.26
CA ALA A 266 12.76 16.35 -2.81
C ALA A 266 13.52 17.54 -2.20
N SER A 267 14.69 17.90 -2.73
CA SER A 267 15.53 18.97 -2.16
C SER A 267 14.92 20.37 -2.27
N ARG A 268 14.06 20.64 -3.28
CA ARG A 268 13.45 21.97 -3.48
C ARG A 268 12.29 22.30 -2.57
N ARG A 269 11.77 21.30 -1.85
CA ARG A 269 10.52 21.49 -1.11
C ARG A 269 10.64 22.43 0.08
N ASP A 270 11.86 22.57 0.62
CA ASP A 270 12.15 23.55 1.67
C ASP A 270 12.14 24.99 1.12
N GLU A 271 12.45 25.17 -0.16
CA GLU A 271 12.40 26.47 -0.84
C GLU A 271 10.98 26.81 -1.32
N PHE A 272 10.25 25.80 -1.82
CA PHE A 272 8.89 25.96 -2.35
C PHE A 272 7.93 24.92 -1.74
N SER A 273 7.06 25.39 -0.83
CA SER A 273 6.03 24.56 -0.19
C SER A 273 5.05 23.94 -1.19
N ILE A 274 4.80 24.62 -2.31
CA ILE A 274 4.00 24.15 -3.44
C ILE A 274 4.95 23.80 -4.58
N PRO A 275 4.88 22.57 -5.16
CA PRO A 275 5.70 22.19 -6.30
C PRO A 275 5.51 23.17 -7.46
N LYS A 276 6.56 23.94 -7.76
CA LYS A 276 6.62 24.81 -8.95
C LYS A 276 7.59 24.22 -9.95
N SER A 277 7.21 24.24 -11.23
CA SER A 277 8.14 23.93 -12.30
C SER A 277 9.29 24.94 -12.29
N LYS A 278 10.51 24.47 -12.58
CA LYS A 278 11.65 25.35 -12.86
C LYS A 278 11.29 26.30 -14.02
N PRO A 279 11.77 27.56 -13.99
CA PRO A 279 11.68 28.42 -15.16
C PRO A 279 12.48 27.81 -16.33
N LEU A 280 12.05 28.07 -17.56
CA LEU A 280 12.63 27.48 -18.78
C LEU A 280 14.15 27.70 -18.88
N SER A 281 14.66 28.83 -18.37
CA SER A 281 16.08 29.18 -18.33
C SER A 281 16.94 28.24 -17.48
N GLU A 282 16.36 27.56 -16.49
CA GLU A 282 17.08 26.67 -15.56
C GLU A 282 16.96 25.18 -15.95
N ILE A 283 16.21 24.87 -17.00
CA ILE A 283 16.02 23.50 -17.46
C ILE A 283 17.10 23.17 -18.49
N SER A 284 17.86 22.09 -18.25
CA SER A 284 18.83 21.59 -19.23
C SER A 284 18.11 20.84 -20.34
N CYS A 285 17.97 21.48 -21.51
CA CYS A 285 17.25 20.94 -22.66
C CYS A 285 18.17 20.16 -23.62
N ASP A 286 17.65 19.08 -24.17
CA ASP A 286 18.29 18.32 -25.25
C ASP A 286 18.21 19.13 -26.55
N LYS A 287 19.35 19.71 -26.95
CA LYS A 287 19.49 20.52 -28.17
C LYS A 287 19.65 19.67 -29.44
N THR A 288 19.73 18.34 -29.32
CA THR A 288 19.98 17.44 -30.48
C THR A 288 18.72 17.10 -31.27
N ARG A 289 17.54 17.34 -30.69
CA ARG A 289 16.24 17.06 -31.33
C ARG A 289 15.77 18.28 -32.13
N ASN A 290 16.13 18.32 -33.41
CA ASN A 290 15.84 19.44 -34.33
C ASN A 290 14.36 19.80 -34.55
N HIS A 291 13.40 19.02 -34.04
CA HIS A 291 11.95 19.26 -34.21
C HIS A 291 11.31 20.09 -33.08
N ILE A 292 12.11 20.57 -32.12
CA ILE A 292 11.64 21.28 -30.94
C ILE A 292 11.75 22.79 -31.21
N LYS A 293 10.61 23.48 -31.31
CA LYS A 293 10.53 24.96 -31.41
C LYS A 293 11.14 25.61 -30.15
N GLU A 294 11.52 26.89 -30.23
CA GLU A 294 12.16 27.68 -29.15
C GLU A 294 11.42 27.63 -27.80
N ASP A 295 10.10 27.38 -27.80
CA ASP A 295 9.25 27.30 -26.59
C ASP A 295 9.13 25.91 -25.95
N LEU A 296 9.77 24.88 -26.52
CA LEU A 296 9.68 23.51 -26.02
C LEU A 296 11.06 23.02 -25.56
N CYS A 297 11.08 22.30 -24.43
CA CYS A 297 12.30 21.76 -23.85
C CYS A 297 12.09 20.29 -23.52
N PHE A 298 12.89 19.41 -24.12
CA PHE A 298 12.99 18.03 -23.67
C PHE A 298 14.12 17.95 -22.62
N PRO A 299 13.81 17.74 -21.33
CA PRO A 299 14.84 17.79 -20.29
C PRO A 299 15.84 16.64 -20.47
N LEU A 300 17.14 16.94 -20.34
CA LEU A 300 18.21 15.93 -20.33
C LEU A 300 18.20 15.17 -19.00
N ASP A 301 18.39 13.85 -19.08
CA ASP A 301 18.47 12.96 -17.92
C ASP A 301 19.83 12.98 -17.21
N ASN A 302 20.82 13.70 -17.76
CA ASN A 302 22.23 13.58 -17.39
C ASN A 302 22.70 14.61 -16.34
N SER A 303 22.15 14.58 -15.13
CA SER A 303 22.75 15.27 -13.98
C SER A 303 23.30 14.24 -12.98
N SER A 304 24.45 13.63 -13.30
CA SER A 304 25.18 12.68 -12.44
C SER A 304 25.75 13.31 -11.16
N ASN A 305 25.61 14.63 -10.98
CA ASN A 305 26.31 15.45 -9.98
C ASN A 305 25.36 16.12 -8.98
N ILE A 306 24.40 15.38 -8.43
CA ILE A 306 23.45 15.96 -7.46
C ILE A 306 23.89 15.60 -6.04
N GLU A 307 24.27 16.63 -5.26
CA GLU A 307 24.48 16.55 -3.82
C GLU A 307 23.14 16.31 -3.11
N TRP A 308 23.15 15.49 -2.07
CA TRP A 308 21.98 15.32 -1.21
C TRP A 308 22.37 15.11 0.24
N SER A 309 21.48 15.52 1.14
CA SER A 309 21.54 15.22 2.58
C SER A 309 20.22 14.61 3.04
N LEU A 310 20.22 13.88 4.15
CA LEU A 310 18.97 13.36 4.73
C LEU A 310 18.03 14.52 5.09
N SER A 311 18.57 15.61 5.64
CA SER A 311 17.82 16.83 5.93
C SER A 311 17.12 17.42 4.70
N LYS A 312 17.80 17.53 3.54
CA LYS A 312 17.19 18.05 2.30
C LYS A 312 16.16 17.09 1.71
N LEU A 313 16.42 15.78 1.76
CA LEU A 313 15.53 14.76 1.18
C LEU A 313 14.25 14.59 2.01
N PHE A 314 14.40 14.42 3.31
CA PHE A 314 13.32 14.08 4.25
C PHE A 314 12.83 15.28 5.09
N GLY A 315 13.41 16.46 4.90
CA GLY A 315 13.07 17.70 5.62
C GLY A 315 13.66 17.82 7.03
N ARG A 316 14.32 16.77 7.55
CA ARG A 316 14.93 16.73 8.89
C ARG A 316 15.99 15.63 8.99
N PRO A 317 16.99 15.79 9.88
CA PRO A 317 17.92 14.71 10.20
C PRO A 317 17.26 13.64 11.10
N ILE A 318 17.90 12.48 11.23
CA ILE A 318 17.47 11.43 12.16
C ILE A 318 17.64 11.94 13.58
N GLN A 319 16.60 11.89 14.41
CA GLN A 319 16.66 12.38 15.80
C GLN A 319 16.70 11.23 16.80
N ARG A 320 17.73 11.19 17.65
CA ARG A 320 17.92 10.23 18.77
C ARG A 320 17.86 8.74 18.35
N SER A 321 18.39 7.86 19.17
CA SER A 321 18.21 6.41 19.00
C SER A 321 16.88 5.94 19.59
N CYS A 322 16.19 5.00 18.93
CA CYS A 322 15.05 4.31 19.52
C CYS A 322 15.54 3.16 20.42
N SER A 323 15.97 3.47 21.65
CA SER A 323 16.46 2.47 22.61
C SER A 323 15.31 1.91 23.45
N LEU A 324 14.77 0.77 23.02
CA LEU A 324 14.19 -0.24 23.93
C LEU A 324 15.37 -1.12 24.37
N ASP A 325 15.42 -1.66 25.60
CA ASP A 325 16.53 -2.41 26.28
C ASP A 325 17.30 -3.51 25.46
N PHE A 326 17.72 -3.22 24.24
CA PHE A 326 18.35 -4.08 23.26
C PHE A 326 19.69 -3.47 22.84
N ALA A 327 20.60 -4.34 22.42
CA ALA A 327 21.95 -3.94 22.04
C ALA A 327 21.93 -2.88 20.92
N LEU A 328 22.89 -1.95 20.99
CA LEU A 328 23.17 -0.98 19.94
C LEU A 328 23.43 -1.72 18.62
N SER A 329 22.63 -1.43 17.60
CA SER A 329 22.74 -2.04 16.27
C SER A 329 23.01 -0.98 15.20
N GLU A 330 23.57 -1.41 14.07
CA GLU A 330 23.75 -0.55 12.90
C GLU A 330 22.38 -0.30 12.26
N VAL A 331 21.98 0.97 12.22
CA VAL A 331 20.61 1.38 11.87
C VAL A 331 20.51 1.87 10.43
N VAL A 332 21.55 2.52 9.89
CA VAL A 332 21.49 3.08 8.54
C VAL A 332 22.58 2.48 7.66
N THR A 333 22.24 2.12 6.43
CA THR A 333 23.18 1.64 5.42
C THR A 333 22.99 2.43 4.13
N VAL A 334 24.05 3.05 3.65
CA VAL A 334 24.07 3.82 2.40
C VAL A 334 24.96 3.13 1.38
N ALA A 335 24.38 2.70 0.27
CA ALA A 335 25.10 2.18 -0.88
C ALA A 335 25.55 3.33 -1.78
N HIS A 336 26.83 3.38 -2.15
CA HIS A 336 27.38 4.42 -3.00
C HIS A 336 28.60 3.92 -3.78
N PRO A 337 28.97 4.59 -4.90
CA PRO A 337 30.16 4.20 -5.65
C PRO A 337 31.41 4.72 -4.93
N TYR A 338 32.56 4.12 -5.22
CA TYR A 338 33.85 4.47 -4.62
C TYR A 338 34.24 5.93 -4.81
N GLU A 339 33.83 6.51 -5.93
CA GLU A 339 34.18 7.88 -6.30
C GLU A 339 33.46 8.94 -5.45
N ARG A 340 32.39 8.58 -4.72
CA ARG A 340 31.63 9.56 -3.95
C ARG A 340 32.02 9.59 -2.49
N VAL A 341 32.20 10.81 -1.99
CA VAL A 341 32.50 11.10 -0.58
C VAL A 341 31.21 11.24 0.23
N ILE A 342 31.09 10.48 1.32
CA ILE A 342 30.02 10.60 2.31
C ILE A 342 30.59 11.22 3.60
N SER A 343 29.81 12.10 4.23
CA SER A 343 30.05 12.55 5.60
C SER A 343 28.77 12.42 6.45
N PRO A 344 28.85 12.14 7.77
CA PRO A 344 30.05 11.88 8.58
C PRO A 344 30.73 10.53 8.25
N THR A 345 31.89 10.27 8.85
CA THR A 345 32.61 9.01 8.67
C THR A 345 31.75 7.83 9.15
N PRO A 346 31.55 6.79 8.32
CA PRO A 346 30.75 5.63 8.71
C PRO A 346 31.39 4.84 9.85
N SER A 347 30.55 4.13 10.62
CA SER A 347 30.98 3.24 11.69
C SER A 347 31.64 1.99 11.13
N THR A 348 31.06 1.42 10.08
CA THR A 348 31.55 0.23 9.39
C THR A 348 31.43 0.44 7.88
N ILE A 349 32.41 -0.05 7.13
CA ILE A 349 32.44 -0.01 5.67
C ILE A 349 32.51 -1.44 5.15
N LEU A 350 31.56 -1.81 4.30
CA LEU A 350 31.62 -3.06 3.53
C LEU A 350 31.76 -2.73 2.05
N VAL A 351 32.51 -3.56 1.32
CA VAL A 351 32.91 -3.28 -0.05
C VAL A 351 32.62 -4.51 -0.92
N GLU A 352 31.75 -4.35 -1.92
CA GLU A 352 31.37 -5.42 -2.84
C GLU A 352 31.30 -4.89 -4.28
N GLU A 353 31.95 -5.57 -5.23
CA GLU A 353 31.76 -5.38 -6.69
C GLU A 353 31.58 -3.92 -7.17
N ASN A 354 32.49 -3.01 -6.79
CA ASN A 354 32.45 -1.57 -7.13
C ASN A 354 31.39 -0.71 -6.40
N VAL A 355 30.75 -1.25 -5.36
CA VAL A 355 29.82 -0.56 -4.46
C VAL A 355 30.35 -0.60 -3.02
N ILE A 356 30.32 0.56 -2.36
CA ILE A 356 30.60 0.70 -0.93
C ILE A 356 29.29 0.78 -0.17
N PHE A 357 29.17 -0.01 0.88
CA PHE A 357 28.09 0.05 1.86
C PHE A 357 28.62 0.68 3.14
N SER A 358 28.28 1.95 3.32
CA SER A 358 28.62 2.74 4.50
C SER A 358 27.53 2.57 5.55
N LYS A 359 27.88 2.05 6.73
CA LYS A 359 26.94 1.77 7.82
C LYS A 359 27.13 2.73 8.99
N TYR A 360 26.02 3.14 9.59
CA TYR A 360 25.98 4.15 10.65
C TYR A 360 25.18 3.68 11.87
N MET A 361 25.70 4.02 13.04
CA MET A 361 24.99 3.98 14.31
C MET A 361 24.46 5.37 14.68
N ILE A 362 23.37 5.42 15.45
CA ILE A 362 22.81 6.67 15.95
C ILE A 362 23.36 6.92 17.36
N SER A 363 24.46 7.68 17.46
CA SER A 363 25.17 7.94 18.73
C SER A 363 25.20 9.42 19.17
N GLU A 364 25.05 10.36 18.24
CA GLU A 364 24.98 11.81 18.45
C GLU A 364 23.50 12.28 18.52
N PRO A 365 23.14 13.46 19.09
CA PRO A 365 21.74 13.85 19.30
C PRO A 365 20.88 13.82 18.03
N PHE A 366 21.53 13.98 16.88
CA PHE A 366 20.97 13.73 15.56
C PHE A 366 22.05 13.15 14.62
N LEU A 367 21.60 12.47 13.56
CA LEU A 367 22.45 11.98 12.48
C LEU A 367 21.93 12.54 11.15
N ASP A 368 22.77 13.33 10.47
CA ASP A 368 22.53 13.80 9.10
C ASP A 368 23.64 13.29 8.19
N ILE A 369 23.27 12.48 7.19
CA ILE A 369 24.21 11.92 6.23
C ILE A 369 24.16 12.78 4.98
N THR A 370 25.32 13.21 4.50
CA THR A 370 25.46 14.01 3.29
C THR A 370 26.36 13.31 2.28
N MET A 371 25.94 13.38 1.02
CA MET A 371 26.65 12.87 -0.13
C MET A 371 27.08 14.04 -1.00
N ALA A 372 28.39 14.27 -1.11
CA ALA A 372 28.93 15.36 -1.90
C ALA A 372 28.69 15.16 -3.41
N SER A 373 28.52 16.26 -4.14
CA SER A 373 28.46 16.23 -5.60
C SER A 373 29.85 15.95 -6.17
N GLN A 374 29.98 14.90 -6.96
CA GLN A 374 31.21 14.57 -7.67
C GLN A 374 30.89 13.98 -9.04
N THR A 375 31.67 14.40 -10.05
CA THR A 375 31.62 13.87 -11.42
C THR A 375 31.87 12.38 -11.38
N SER A 376 30.80 11.62 -11.60
CA SER A 376 30.85 10.16 -11.70
C SER A 376 30.24 9.74 -13.04
N ASP A 377 31.03 9.07 -13.87
CA ASP A 377 30.58 8.41 -15.10
C ASP A 377 30.08 6.97 -14.84
N VAL A 378 30.16 6.52 -13.58
CA VAL A 378 29.80 5.16 -13.20
C VAL A 378 28.27 5.02 -13.12
N GLN A 379 27.72 4.27 -14.08
CA GLN A 379 26.33 3.82 -14.02
C GLN A 379 26.19 2.72 -12.96
N PHE A 380 25.25 2.93 -12.02
CA PHE A 380 24.82 1.84 -11.14
C PHE A 380 24.12 0.78 -11.99
N ASN A 381 24.70 -0.41 -12.06
CA ASN A 381 24.03 -1.56 -12.65
C ASN A 381 22.85 -1.93 -11.74
N ALA A 382 21.64 -1.62 -12.19
CA ALA A 382 20.43 -2.05 -11.52
C ALA A 382 20.41 -3.59 -11.44
N THR A 383 19.95 -4.12 -10.30
CA THR A 383 19.75 -5.57 -10.16
C THR A 383 18.76 -6.03 -11.23
N SER A 384 19.17 -6.96 -12.10
CA SER A 384 18.31 -7.38 -13.21
C SER A 384 17.04 -8.04 -12.67
N ALA A 385 15.88 -7.55 -13.12
CA ALA A 385 14.62 -8.25 -12.90
C ALA A 385 14.59 -9.55 -13.73
N PRO A 386 13.93 -10.63 -13.26
CA PRO A 386 13.85 -11.88 -13.99
C PRO A 386 12.91 -11.79 -15.21
N LEU A 387 11.81 -11.04 -15.11
CA LEU A 387 10.82 -10.89 -16.18
C LEU A 387 10.39 -9.44 -16.30
N PHE A 388 10.00 -9.03 -17.51
CA PHE A 388 9.32 -7.76 -17.76
C PHE A 388 7.88 -8.03 -18.17
N VAL A 389 6.93 -7.38 -17.50
CA VAL A 389 5.50 -7.63 -17.70
C VAL A 389 4.77 -6.34 -18.00
N GLU A 390 4.00 -6.34 -19.07
CA GLU A 390 3.10 -5.26 -19.44
C GLU A 390 1.69 -5.81 -19.64
N ARG A 391 0.71 -5.11 -19.08
CA ARG A 391 -0.71 -5.48 -19.15
C ARG A 391 -1.49 -4.27 -19.61
N PHE A 392 -2.33 -4.42 -20.62
CA PHE A 392 -3.14 -3.32 -21.14
C PHE A 392 -4.51 -3.80 -21.64
N LEU A 393 -5.44 -2.85 -21.68
CA LEU A 393 -6.80 -3.04 -22.16
C LEU A 393 -6.93 -2.49 -23.58
N THR A 394 -7.55 -3.26 -24.48
CA THR A 394 -7.89 -2.78 -25.82
C THR A 394 -9.36 -2.31 -25.90
N ARG A 395 -9.69 -1.53 -26.94
CA ARG A 395 -11.06 -1.03 -27.17
C ARG A 395 -12.09 -2.14 -27.44
N LYS A 396 -11.66 -3.34 -27.80
CA LYS A 396 -12.52 -4.49 -28.11
C LYS A 396 -12.85 -5.34 -26.88
N ASN A 397 -12.73 -4.78 -25.67
CA ASN A 397 -12.91 -5.51 -24.40
C ASN A 397 -12.03 -6.77 -24.33
N GLN A 398 -10.75 -6.60 -24.70
CA GLN A 398 -9.75 -7.65 -24.67
C GLN A 398 -8.58 -7.18 -23.81
N ILE A 399 -8.07 -8.07 -22.97
CA ILE A 399 -6.86 -7.83 -22.18
C ILE A 399 -5.71 -8.56 -22.85
N ASN A 400 -4.59 -7.85 -22.98
CA ASN A 400 -3.34 -8.41 -23.46
C ASN A 400 -2.30 -8.28 -22.35
N VAL A 401 -1.56 -9.36 -22.12
CA VAL A 401 -0.43 -9.43 -21.21
C VAL A 401 0.79 -9.85 -22.00
N ILE A 402 1.83 -9.02 -21.98
CA ILE A 402 3.11 -9.27 -22.62
C ILE A 402 4.13 -9.55 -21.52
N ILE A 403 4.72 -10.74 -21.55
CA ILE A 403 5.75 -11.19 -20.60
C ILE A 403 7.03 -11.41 -21.39
N SER A 404 8.11 -10.72 -21.06
CA SER A 404 9.41 -10.87 -21.72
C SER A 404 10.45 -11.44 -20.76
N ASN A 405 11.09 -12.53 -21.17
CA ASN A 405 12.22 -13.13 -20.49
C ASN A 405 13.52 -12.78 -21.25
N PRO A 406 14.33 -11.84 -20.74
CA PRO A 406 15.59 -11.46 -21.36
C PRO A 406 16.75 -12.41 -21.03
N HIS A 407 16.52 -13.45 -20.22
CA HIS A 407 17.57 -14.34 -19.71
C HIS A 407 17.68 -15.62 -20.51
N SER A 408 18.86 -16.23 -20.47
CA SER A 408 19.15 -17.55 -21.07
C SER A 408 18.56 -18.73 -20.28
N LYS A 409 17.85 -18.47 -19.18
CA LYS A 409 17.20 -19.46 -18.32
C LYS A 409 15.69 -19.45 -18.50
N GLU A 410 15.08 -20.61 -18.33
CA GLU A 410 13.64 -20.77 -18.29
C GLU A 410 13.11 -20.51 -16.88
N PHE A 411 11.93 -19.91 -16.79
CA PHE A 411 11.23 -19.65 -15.53
C PHE A 411 9.86 -20.31 -15.53
N GLN A 412 9.44 -20.82 -14.38
CA GLN A 412 8.07 -21.26 -14.14
C GLN A 412 7.33 -20.15 -13.39
N ILE A 413 6.09 -19.85 -13.80
CA ILE A 413 5.31 -18.76 -13.20
C ILE A 413 3.90 -19.18 -12.82
N ILE A 414 3.40 -18.58 -11.74
CA ILE A 414 1.98 -18.53 -11.40
C ILE A 414 1.48 -17.12 -11.71
N TYR A 415 0.48 -17.03 -12.58
CA TYR A 415 -0.19 -15.79 -12.95
C TYR A 415 -1.58 -15.73 -12.31
N LEU A 416 -1.81 -14.78 -11.42
CA LEU A 416 -3.11 -14.52 -10.78
C LEU A 416 -3.74 -13.24 -11.34
N GLU A 417 -4.99 -13.36 -11.77
CA GLU A 417 -5.77 -12.24 -12.30
C GLU A 417 -7.16 -12.22 -11.65
N VAL A 418 -7.57 -11.03 -11.18
CA VAL A 418 -8.82 -10.83 -10.42
C VAL A 418 -9.70 -9.81 -11.13
N PHE A 419 -10.97 -10.17 -11.29
CA PHE A 419 -11.98 -9.36 -11.95
C PHE A 419 -13.16 -9.06 -11.03
N PRO A 420 -13.67 -7.81 -11.04
CA PRO A 420 -14.94 -7.52 -10.38
C PRO A 420 -16.09 -8.26 -11.06
N TRP A 421 -17.20 -8.46 -10.34
CA TRP A 421 -18.35 -9.23 -10.83
C TRP A 421 -18.96 -8.71 -12.14
N PHE A 422 -18.82 -7.41 -12.42
CA PHE A 422 -19.35 -6.78 -13.63
C PHE A 422 -18.41 -6.91 -14.84
N MET A 423 -17.26 -7.55 -14.68
CA MET A 423 -16.30 -7.82 -15.74
C MET A 423 -16.16 -9.34 -15.89
N LYS A 424 -16.83 -9.91 -16.88
CA LYS A 424 -16.91 -11.38 -17.06
C LYS A 424 -15.93 -11.84 -18.11
N PRO A 425 -14.83 -12.53 -17.75
CA PRO A 425 -13.88 -13.04 -18.72
C PRO A 425 -14.45 -14.24 -19.48
N PHE A 426 -14.19 -14.31 -20.79
CA PHE A 426 -14.49 -15.45 -21.63
C PHE A 426 -13.29 -16.39 -21.66
N ILE A 427 -13.23 -17.35 -20.73
CA ILE A 427 -12.09 -18.27 -20.60
C ILE A 427 -11.82 -19.09 -21.87
N HIS A 428 -12.85 -19.41 -22.67
CA HIS A 428 -12.66 -20.08 -23.96
C HIS A 428 -11.87 -19.27 -25.00
N THR A 429 -11.73 -17.95 -24.79
CA THR A 429 -10.91 -17.06 -25.63
C THR A 429 -9.47 -16.91 -25.12
N LEU A 430 -9.13 -17.52 -23.98
CA LEU A 430 -7.78 -17.49 -23.42
C LEU A 430 -6.81 -18.15 -24.40
N ASN A 431 -5.88 -17.35 -24.92
CA ASN A 431 -4.89 -17.79 -25.88
C ASN A 431 -3.52 -17.23 -25.50
N GLY A 432 -2.51 -18.10 -25.46
CA GLY A 432 -1.11 -17.71 -25.23
C GLY A 432 -0.27 -17.99 -26.47
N ARG A 433 0.63 -17.07 -26.81
CA ARG A 433 1.53 -17.16 -27.95
C ARG A 433 2.94 -16.83 -27.54
N ILE A 434 3.90 -17.64 -27.97
CA ILE A 434 5.32 -17.33 -27.84
C ILE A 434 5.74 -16.56 -29.10
N LEU A 435 6.24 -15.35 -28.90
CA LEU A 435 6.83 -14.47 -29.90
C LEU A 435 8.35 -14.66 -29.86
N SER A 436 8.85 -15.58 -30.69
CA SER A 436 10.29 -15.79 -30.87
C SER A 436 10.64 -15.65 -32.36
N SER A 437 11.53 -14.70 -32.68
CA SER A 437 12.22 -14.55 -33.97
C SER A 437 11.41 -14.95 -35.21
N ASN A 438 10.22 -14.33 -35.38
CA ASN A 438 9.26 -14.46 -36.48
C ASN A 438 8.31 -15.69 -36.50
N VAL A 439 8.42 -16.63 -35.56
CA VAL A 439 7.48 -17.77 -35.47
C VAL A 439 6.62 -17.63 -34.22
N ARG A 440 5.31 -17.85 -34.39
CA ARG A 440 4.32 -17.85 -33.31
C ARG A 440 4.00 -19.28 -32.92
N TYR A 441 4.44 -19.69 -31.74
CA TYR A 441 4.09 -21.00 -31.18
C TYR A 441 2.93 -20.87 -30.18
N PRO A 442 1.99 -21.83 -30.12
CA PRO A 442 1.00 -21.85 -29.05
C PRO A 442 1.69 -22.07 -27.71
N LEU A 443 1.28 -21.32 -26.70
CA LEU A 443 1.72 -21.52 -25.32
C LEU A 443 0.87 -22.60 -24.67
N ASN A 444 1.50 -23.55 -24.00
CA ASN A 444 0.79 -24.53 -23.19
C ASN A 444 0.60 -24.02 -21.75
N PHE A 445 -0.63 -24.12 -21.25
CA PHE A 445 -0.94 -23.85 -19.84
C PHE A 445 -0.98 -25.17 -19.10
N GLU A 446 -0.20 -25.32 -18.04
CA GLU A 446 -0.13 -26.57 -17.27
C GLU A 446 -1.41 -26.76 -16.45
N ASP A 447 -1.74 -25.74 -15.66
CA ASP A 447 -2.91 -25.73 -14.81
C ASP A 447 -3.67 -24.40 -14.99
N ILE A 448 -4.99 -24.51 -15.04
CA ILE A 448 -5.91 -23.36 -15.09
C ILE A 448 -6.95 -23.54 -14.00
N TYR A 449 -6.89 -22.68 -12.98
CA TYR A 449 -7.94 -22.60 -11.96
C TYR A 449 -8.79 -21.38 -12.23
N PHE A 450 -10.08 -21.56 -12.47
CA PHE A 450 -11.01 -20.46 -12.72
C PHE A 450 -12.20 -20.54 -11.78
N ARG A 451 -12.51 -19.42 -11.10
CA ARG A 451 -13.74 -19.28 -10.33
C ARG A 451 -14.63 -18.22 -11.01
N PRO A 452 -15.81 -18.60 -11.54
CA PRO A 452 -16.69 -17.66 -12.24
C PRO A 452 -17.36 -16.67 -11.29
N SER A 453 -17.69 -15.50 -11.83
CA SER A 453 -18.40 -14.43 -11.12
C SER A 453 -19.86 -14.77 -10.91
N ILE A 454 -20.44 -14.25 -9.83
CA ILE A 454 -21.88 -14.26 -9.58
C ILE A 454 -22.31 -12.80 -9.43
N ASP A 455 -23.28 -12.38 -10.25
CA ASP A 455 -23.72 -10.98 -10.32
C ASP A 455 -24.00 -10.40 -8.93
N ARG A 456 -23.31 -9.29 -8.61
CA ARG A 456 -23.42 -8.53 -7.34
C ARG A 456 -23.09 -9.31 -6.07
N LYS A 457 -22.65 -10.57 -6.17
CA LYS A 457 -22.33 -11.41 -5.02
C LYS A 457 -20.85 -11.76 -4.95
N ARG A 458 -20.22 -12.07 -6.09
CA ARG A 458 -18.84 -12.54 -6.13
C ARG A 458 -18.13 -12.14 -7.43
N GLY A 459 -16.91 -11.66 -7.30
CA GLY A 459 -16.00 -11.46 -8.44
C GLY A 459 -15.58 -12.78 -9.09
N SER A 460 -14.79 -12.68 -10.16
CA SER A 460 -14.13 -13.84 -10.78
C SER A 460 -12.62 -13.70 -10.69
N TYR A 461 -11.91 -14.81 -10.76
CA TYR A 461 -10.46 -14.81 -10.90
C TYR A 461 -10.03 -16.06 -11.63
N PHE A 462 -8.85 -16.01 -12.23
CA PHE A 462 -8.16 -17.22 -12.64
C PHE A 462 -6.69 -17.21 -12.24
N GLU A 463 -6.15 -18.41 -12.09
CA GLU A 463 -4.73 -18.68 -11.87
C GLU A 463 -4.22 -19.58 -12.99
N LEU A 464 -3.13 -19.17 -13.64
CA LEU A 464 -2.45 -19.94 -14.68
C LEU A 464 -1.09 -20.37 -14.18
N ARG A 465 -0.75 -21.64 -14.36
CA ARG A 465 0.62 -22.15 -14.23
C ARG A 465 1.20 -22.35 -15.63
N MET A 466 2.36 -21.75 -15.89
CA MET A 466 3.00 -21.83 -17.20
C MET A 466 4.50 -21.62 -17.13
N HIS A 467 5.18 -22.08 -18.18
CA HIS A 467 6.61 -21.94 -18.38
C HIS A 467 6.93 -20.81 -19.36
N ILE A 468 7.94 -20.02 -19.04
CA ILE A 468 8.44 -18.90 -19.83
C ILE A 468 9.83 -19.27 -20.36
N PRO A 469 9.95 -19.64 -21.65
CA PRO A 469 11.22 -20.01 -22.26
C PRO A 469 12.27 -18.90 -22.18
N SER A 470 13.53 -19.28 -22.24
CA SER A 470 14.65 -18.33 -22.31
C SER A 470 14.58 -17.45 -23.55
N ASN A 471 15.04 -16.20 -23.42
CA ASN A 471 15.12 -15.21 -24.51
C ASN A 471 13.84 -15.13 -25.37
N SER A 472 12.68 -15.15 -24.72
CA SER A 472 11.38 -15.18 -25.39
C SER A 472 10.44 -14.12 -24.85
N THR A 473 9.49 -13.70 -25.70
CA THR A 473 8.37 -12.86 -25.28
C THR A 473 7.09 -13.65 -25.48
N ILE A 474 6.21 -13.65 -24.49
CA ILE A 474 4.92 -14.33 -24.53
C ILE A 474 3.82 -13.27 -24.51
N GLU A 475 2.81 -13.47 -25.36
CA GLU A 475 1.58 -12.70 -25.39
C GLU A 475 0.42 -13.59 -24.95
N ILE A 476 -0.28 -13.19 -23.90
CA ILE A 476 -1.50 -13.85 -23.39
C ILE A 476 -2.67 -12.91 -23.61
N VAL A 477 -3.75 -13.43 -24.18
CA VAL A 477 -4.90 -12.65 -24.58
C VAL A 477 -6.18 -13.36 -24.17
N TRP A 478 -7.15 -12.60 -23.68
CA TRP A 478 -8.53 -13.07 -23.48
C TRP A 478 -9.51 -11.90 -23.61
N GLU A 479 -10.74 -12.22 -23.96
CA GLU A 479 -11.85 -11.28 -24.09
C GLU A 479 -12.74 -11.31 -22.85
N PHE A 480 -13.49 -10.24 -22.64
CA PHE A 480 -14.44 -10.14 -21.54
C PHE A 480 -15.66 -9.30 -21.92
N GLU A 481 -16.72 -9.47 -21.16
CA GLU A 481 -17.95 -8.69 -21.25
C GLU A 481 -18.09 -7.72 -20.07
N LYS A 482 -18.63 -6.54 -20.34
CA LYS A 482 -19.00 -5.55 -19.32
C LYS A 482 -20.49 -5.68 -19.00
N MET A 483 -20.81 -5.86 -17.72
CA MET A 483 -22.19 -5.86 -17.23
C MET A 483 -22.64 -4.44 -16.91
N LEU A 484 -23.94 -4.19 -17.06
CA LEU A 484 -24.54 -2.92 -16.69
C LEU A 484 -24.63 -2.79 -15.16
N LEU A 485 -24.11 -1.68 -14.66
CA LEU A 485 -24.22 -1.27 -13.27
C LEU A 485 -25.54 -0.53 -13.02
N ARG A 486 -26.10 -0.69 -11.82
CA ARG A 486 -27.19 0.14 -11.32
C ARG A 486 -26.65 1.53 -10.98
N TYR A 487 -27.53 2.52 -10.95
CA TYR A 487 -27.18 3.90 -10.60
C TYR A 487 -26.33 4.01 -9.32
N ALA A 488 -26.71 3.30 -8.26
CA ALA A 488 -26.01 3.33 -6.97
C ALA A 488 -24.71 2.50 -6.93
N GLU A 489 -24.38 1.76 -8.00
CA GLU A 489 -23.19 0.91 -8.08
C GLU A 489 -22.00 1.63 -8.75
N TYR A 490 -22.22 2.81 -9.35
CA TYR A 490 -21.14 3.60 -9.93
C TYR A 490 -20.25 4.22 -8.86
N PRO A 491 -18.92 4.28 -9.09
CA PRO A 491 -18.03 5.02 -8.20
C PRO A 491 -18.33 6.53 -8.28
N PRO A 492 -17.89 7.31 -7.27
CA PRO A 492 -17.80 8.76 -7.40
C PRO A 492 -16.98 9.13 -8.63
N ASP A 493 -17.47 10.09 -9.42
CA ASP A 493 -16.97 10.42 -10.76
C ASP A 493 -16.96 9.22 -11.76
N PRO A 494 -18.14 8.81 -12.24
CA PRO A 494 -18.31 7.73 -13.21
C PRO A 494 -17.52 7.93 -14.51
N ASN A 495 -17.24 9.19 -14.89
CA ASN A 495 -16.55 9.54 -16.14
C ASN A 495 -15.09 9.11 -16.16
N ARG A 496 -14.44 9.04 -14.98
CA ARG A 496 -13.09 8.50 -14.84
C ARG A 496 -13.00 7.02 -15.22
N GLY A 497 -14.07 6.27 -15.00
CA GLY A 497 -14.08 4.81 -15.11
C GLY A 497 -13.57 4.10 -13.84
N VAL A 498 -13.59 2.77 -13.90
CA VAL A 498 -13.28 1.90 -12.75
C VAL A 498 -11.87 1.33 -12.87
N SER A 499 -11.07 1.40 -11.82
CA SER A 499 -9.76 0.74 -11.80
C SER A 499 -9.91 -0.75 -11.50
N ILE A 500 -9.24 -1.59 -12.26
CA ILE A 500 -9.15 -3.04 -12.06
C ILE A 500 -7.83 -3.37 -11.35
N ALA A 501 -7.87 -4.35 -10.46
CA ALA A 501 -6.72 -4.77 -9.68
C ALA A 501 -5.53 -5.15 -10.59
N PRO A 502 -4.29 -4.85 -10.19
CA PRO A 502 -3.09 -5.44 -10.76
C PRO A 502 -3.14 -6.97 -10.78
N SER A 503 -2.53 -7.59 -11.80
CA SER A 503 -2.27 -9.03 -11.77
C SER A 503 -0.97 -9.31 -11.03
N ILE A 504 -0.91 -10.46 -10.34
CA ILE A 504 0.25 -10.90 -9.57
C ILE A 504 0.95 -12.03 -10.32
N LEU A 505 2.26 -11.90 -10.51
CA LEU A 505 3.11 -12.92 -11.12
C LEU A 505 4.13 -13.39 -10.10
N THR A 506 4.04 -14.65 -9.73
CA THR A 506 5.00 -15.30 -8.84
C THR A 506 5.94 -16.15 -9.67
N VAL A 507 7.25 -15.86 -9.60
CA VAL A 507 8.29 -16.42 -10.46
C VAL A 507 9.15 -17.42 -9.69
N PHE A 508 9.44 -18.55 -10.31
CA PHE A 508 10.29 -19.64 -9.82
C PHE A 508 11.30 -20.04 -10.90
N ASN A 509 12.42 -20.70 -10.53
CA ASN A 509 13.27 -21.31 -11.55
C ASN A 509 12.58 -22.55 -12.12
N ALA A 510 12.88 -22.89 -13.37
CA ALA A 510 12.40 -24.13 -13.96
C ALA A 510 12.88 -25.36 -13.14
N GLY A 511 11.94 -26.22 -12.75
CA GLY A 511 12.19 -27.44 -11.97
C GLY A 511 12.11 -27.27 -10.45
N ASP A 512 11.93 -26.05 -9.94
CA ASP A 512 11.67 -25.82 -8.52
C ASP A 512 10.31 -26.42 -8.11
N ASP A 513 10.26 -27.12 -6.97
CA ASP A 513 8.99 -27.53 -6.36
C ASP A 513 8.31 -26.29 -5.76
N ILE A 514 7.41 -25.68 -6.54
CA ILE A 514 6.64 -24.46 -6.20
C ILE A 514 6.01 -24.56 -4.80
N ASN A 515 5.60 -25.76 -4.39
CA ASN A 515 4.92 -25.96 -3.12
C ASN A 515 5.89 -25.98 -1.92
N LYS A 516 7.20 -26.02 -2.14
CA LYS A 516 8.22 -26.11 -1.08
C LYS A 516 9.25 -25.00 -1.09
N ILE A 517 9.43 -24.33 -2.23
CA ILE A 517 10.46 -23.33 -2.44
C ILE A 517 9.84 -21.95 -2.48
N ASP A 518 10.54 -20.97 -1.93
CA ASP A 518 10.11 -19.57 -1.95
C ASP A 518 10.39 -18.95 -3.33
N PRO A 519 9.53 -18.05 -3.80
CA PRO A 519 9.69 -17.46 -5.13
C PRO A 519 10.97 -16.63 -5.24
N ILE A 520 11.51 -16.58 -6.47
CA ILE A 520 12.65 -15.71 -6.79
C ILE A 520 12.22 -14.26 -6.98
N ALA A 521 10.95 -14.04 -7.36
CA ALA A 521 10.36 -12.73 -7.57
C ALA A 521 8.83 -12.79 -7.51
N VAL A 522 8.22 -11.73 -6.97
CA VAL A 522 6.79 -11.43 -7.08
C VAL A 522 6.66 -10.11 -7.82
N ILE A 523 6.08 -10.14 -9.02
CA ILE A 523 5.92 -8.99 -9.89
C ILE A 523 4.44 -8.64 -9.97
N ARG A 524 4.11 -7.38 -9.68
CA ARG A 524 2.76 -6.84 -9.85
C ARG A 524 2.69 -5.94 -11.06
N THR A 525 1.64 -6.09 -11.87
CA THR A 525 1.43 -5.21 -13.03
C THR A 525 0.86 -3.86 -12.62
N THR A 526 0.65 -2.97 -13.58
CA THR A 526 -0.18 -1.78 -13.35
C THR A 526 -1.66 -2.14 -13.26
N SER A 527 -2.45 -1.32 -12.56
CA SER A 527 -3.91 -1.39 -12.62
C SER A 527 -4.41 -1.00 -14.02
N LEU A 528 -5.52 -1.60 -14.45
CA LEU A 528 -6.19 -1.22 -15.69
C LEU A 528 -7.30 -0.22 -15.39
N LEU A 529 -7.57 0.69 -16.33
CA LEU A 529 -8.70 1.60 -16.25
C LEU A 529 -9.80 1.14 -17.21
N LEU A 530 -10.91 0.67 -16.64
CA LEU A 530 -12.08 0.21 -17.38
C LEU A 530 -13.08 1.36 -17.53
N THR A 531 -13.33 1.77 -18.76
CA THR A 531 -14.42 2.71 -19.07
C THR A 531 -15.75 1.96 -19.14
N LEU A 532 -16.73 2.45 -18.40
CA LEU A 532 -18.10 1.95 -18.37
C LEU A 532 -19.03 2.95 -19.08
N LEU A 533 -20.19 2.47 -19.52
CA LEU A 533 -21.23 3.34 -20.08
C LEU A 533 -21.84 4.14 -18.93
N THR A 534 -21.56 5.43 -18.85
CA THR A 534 -22.09 6.30 -17.80
C THR A 534 -23.57 6.61 -18.06
N PRO A 535 -24.49 6.32 -17.13
CA PRO A 535 -25.90 6.69 -17.29
C PRO A 535 -26.09 8.20 -17.10
N ASP A 536 -27.25 8.71 -17.48
CA ASP A 536 -27.64 10.09 -17.17
C ASP A 536 -27.97 10.24 -15.67
N PHE A 537 -27.09 10.89 -14.93
CA PHE A 537 -27.26 11.16 -13.49
C PHE A 537 -28.25 12.31 -13.21
N SER A 538 -28.67 13.08 -14.22
CA SER A 538 -29.55 14.23 -14.04
C SER A 538 -31.01 13.84 -13.80
N MET A 539 -31.49 12.74 -14.38
CA MET A 539 -32.87 12.31 -14.22
C MET A 539 -33.24 12.00 -12.76
N PRO A 540 -32.50 11.14 -12.01
CA PRO A 540 -32.79 10.90 -10.60
C PRO A 540 -32.70 12.17 -9.75
N TYR A 541 -31.74 13.05 -10.04
CA TYR A 541 -31.60 14.34 -9.34
C TYR A 541 -32.87 15.20 -9.52
N ASN A 542 -33.35 15.34 -10.75
CA ASN A 542 -34.57 16.10 -11.04
C ASN A 542 -35.79 15.53 -10.31
N VAL A 543 -35.92 14.20 -10.26
CA VAL A 543 -37.01 13.52 -9.53
C VAL A 543 -36.89 13.76 -8.03
N ILE A 544 -35.70 13.66 -7.44
CA ILE A 544 -35.47 13.89 -6.01
C ILE A 544 -35.77 15.35 -5.65
N VAL A 545 -35.31 16.32 -6.45
CA VAL A 545 -35.58 17.75 -6.20
C VAL A 545 -37.09 18.04 -6.28
N LEU A 546 -37.78 17.49 -7.27
CA LEU A 546 -39.22 17.70 -7.41
C LEU A 546 -40.02 17.07 -6.26
N THR A 547 -39.74 15.80 -5.93
CA THR A 547 -40.43 15.09 -4.86
C THR A 547 -40.14 15.70 -3.48
N SER A 548 -38.88 16.04 -3.19
CA SER A 548 -38.51 16.70 -1.92
C SER A 548 -39.14 18.10 -1.80
N SER A 549 -39.26 18.85 -2.89
CA SER A 549 -39.94 20.16 -2.89
C SER A 549 -41.43 20.02 -2.56
N ILE A 550 -42.11 19.02 -3.14
CA ILE A 550 -43.52 18.72 -2.84
C ILE A 550 -43.68 18.32 -1.37
N ILE A 551 -42.83 17.42 -0.87
CA ILE A 551 -42.87 16.98 0.53
C ILE A 551 -42.60 18.16 1.49
N ALA A 552 -41.62 19.01 1.18
CA ALA A 552 -41.30 20.17 1.99
C ALA A 552 -42.45 21.18 2.02
N MET A 553 -43.14 21.40 0.89
CA MET A 553 -44.31 22.27 0.82
C MET A 553 -45.49 21.68 1.62
N LEU A 554 -45.76 20.39 1.48
CA LEU A 554 -46.80 19.69 2.26
C LEU A 554 -46.50 19.74 3.76
N PHE A 555 -45.28 19.39 4.16
CA PHE A 555 -44.85 19.46 5.55
C PHE A 555 -44.93 20.89 6.09
N GLY A 556 -44.41 21.88 5.36
CA GLY A 556 -44.45 23.28 5.77
C GLY A 556 -45.86 23.83 5.90
N SER A 557 -46.76 23.47 4.98
CA SER A 557 -48.18 23.84 5.07
C SER A 557 -48.90 23.19 6.25
N MET A 558 -48.71 21.89 6.49
CA MET A 558 -49.29 21.19 7.64
C MET A 558 -48.71 21.72 8.95
N PHE A 559 -47.40 21.89 9.04
CA PHE A 559 -46.73 22.42 10.21
C PHE A 559 -47.23 23.82 10.53
N ASN A 560 -47.36 24.69 9.52
CA ASN A 560 -47.95 26.01 9.69
C ASN A 560 -49.41 25.93 10.14
N LEU A 561 -50.24 25.04 9.58
CA LEU A 561 -51.63 24.87 10.02
C LEU A 561 -51.73 24.42 11.48
N LEU A 562 -50.86 23.50 11.91
CA LEU A 562 -50.89 22.95 13.27
C LEU A 562 -50.31 23.91 14.32
N THR A 563 -49.29 24.69 13.95
CA THR A 563 -48.58 25.57 14.90
C THR A 563 -49.08 27.01 14.88
N ARG A 564 -49.69 27.47 13.78
CA ARG A 564 -50.21 28.83 13.67
C ARG A 564 -51.46 28.96 14.53
N ARG A 565 -51.37 29.79 15.56
CA ARG A 565 -52.53 30.21 16.34
C ARG A 565 -53.45 31.05 15.45
N PHE A 566 -54.57 30.49 15.06
CA PHE A 566 -55.64 31.25 14.41
C PHE A 566 -56.33 32.11 15.47
N VAL A 567 -56.20 33.43 15.31
CA VAL A 567 -56.77 34.44 16.23
C VAL A 567 -57.99 35.04 15.55
N SER A 568 -59.09 35.22 16.28
CA SER A 568 -60.29 35.87 15.75
C SER A 568 -60.03 37.34 15.41
N LEU A 569 -60.81 37.92 14.48
CA LEU A 569 -60.65 39.32 14.08
C LEU A 569 -60.79 40.31 15.25
N GLU A 570 -61.58 39.94 16.27
CA GLU A 570 -61.77 40.75 17.49
C GLU A 570 -60.55 40.70 18.41
N GLU A 571 -59.97 39.51 18.62
CA GLU A 571 -58.74 39.36 19.41
C GLU A 571 -57.54 40.02 18.73
N ALA A 572 -57.47 39.98 17.39
CA ALA A 572 -56.42 40.67 16.63
C ALA A 572 -56.50 42.21 16.76
N LYS A 573 -57.72 42.78 16.79
CA LYS A 573 -57.93 44.22 17.05
C LYS A 573 -57.52 44.58 18.49
N LYS A 574 -57.90 43.77 19.49
CA LYS A 574 -57.47 43.97 20.89
C LYS A 574 -55.95 43.92 21.06
N MET A 575 -55.27 42.97 20.42
CA MET A 575 -53.80 42.88 20.47
C MET A 575 -53.10 44.06 19.79
N LYS A 576 -53.63 44.61 18.68
CA LYS A 576 -53.09 45.84 18.07
C LYS A 576 -53.23 47.05 18.99
N ILE A 577 -54.40 47.21 19.63
CA ILE A 577 -54.63 48.30 20.61
C ILE A 577 -53.71 48.15 21.82
N MET A 578 -53.52 46.92 22.31
CA MET A 578 -52.62 46.64 23.44
C MET A 578 -51.15 46.94 23.09
N ARG A 579 -50.69 46.58 21.89
CA ARG A 579 -49.35 46.95 21.40
C ARG A 579 -49.17 48.46 21.24
N LEU A 580 -50.19 49.17 20.76
CA LEU A 580 -50.17 50.62 20.65
C LEU A 580 -50.07 51.27 22.04
N ASN A 581 -50.81 50.75 23.02
CA ASN A 581 -50.77 51.24 24.40
C ASN A 581 -49.41 50.98 25.08
N VAL A 582 -48.79 49.82 24.84
CA VAL A 582 -47.42 49.52 25.32
C VAL A 582 -46.38 50.42 24.66
N PHE A 583 -46.53 50.71 23.36
CA PHE A 583 -45.65 51.65 22.66
C PHE A 583 -45.79 53.08 23.21
N VAL A 584 -47.02 53.54 23.43
CA VAL A 584 -47.30 54.86 24.05
C VAL A 584 -46.79 54.93 25.48
N PHE A 585 -46.90 53.84 26.26
CA PHE A 585 -46.35 53.75 27.60
C PHE A 585 -44.82 53.87 27.61
N ASN A 586 -44.14 53.16 26.70
CA ASN A 586 -42.68 53.23 26.56
C ASN A 586 -42.22 54.61 26.08
N LEU A 587 -42.96 55.25 25.17
CA LEU A 587 -42.67 56.62 24.70
C LEU A 587 -42.83 57.65 25.85
N LYS A 588 -43.87 57.52 26.67
CA LYS A 588 -44.06 58.35 27.87
C LYS A 588 -42.96 58.13 28.91
N ALA A 589 -42.54 56.88 29.13
CA ALA A 589 -41.44 56.56 30.04
C ALA A 589 -40.10 57.14 29.54
N MET A 590 -39.88 57.14 28.22
CA MET A 590 -38.68 57.70 27.59
C MET A 590 -38.67 59.23 27.67
N LEU A 591 -39.79 59.90 27.40
CA LEU A 591 -39.93 61.36 27.57
C LEU A 591 -39.77 61.80 29.02
N LYS A 592 -40.28 61.02 29.99
CA LYS A 592 -40.13 61.30 31.43
C LYS A 592 -38.68 61.16 31.91
N LYS A 593 -37.84 60.38 31.21
CA LYS A 593 -36.39 60.28 31.43
C LYS A 593 -35.57 61.38 30.73
N MET A 594 -36.15 62.09 29.76
CA MET A 594 -35.47 63.20 29.07
C MET A 594 -35.69 64.57 29.73
N PHE A 595 -36.73 64.72 30.55
CA PHE A 595 -37.09 65.98 31.24
C PHE A 595 -36.99 65.87 32.77
N SER A 596 -36.26 64.86 33.27
CA SER A 596 -35.80 64.69 34.65
C SER A 596 -34.29 64.51 34.61
#